data_AF-M7TSS2-F1
#
_entry.id   AF-M7TSS2-F1
#
_cell.length_a   1.000
_cell.length_b   1.000
_cell.length_c   1.000
_cell.angle_alpha   90.00
_cell.angle_beta   90.00
_cell.angle_gamma   90.00
#
_symmetry.space_group_name_H-M   'P 1'
#
loop_
_entity.id
_entity.type
_entity.pdbx_description
1 polymer ?
#
loop_
_entity_poly.entity_id
_entity_poly.type
_entity_poly.pdbx_seq_one_letter_code
_entity_poly.pdbx_strand_id
1 'polypeptide(L)' 'MAMKPDADVLKVRVDIHGLKRFALEKLSSRPLLREIILSEEDSLEPSEFVAKMQIWLKLFSAESRG' A
#
# COMPACT_ATOMS: atom_id res chain seq x y z
N MET A 1 -31.80 24.10 -1.78
CA MET A 1 -31.75 22.93 -0.88
C MET A 1 -30.39 22.29 -1.07
N ALA A 2 -29.43 22.58 -0.19
CA ALA A 2 -28.05 22.10 -0.33
C ALA A 2 -27.98 20.66 0.22
N MET A 3 -27.60 19.72 -0.64
CA MET A 3 -27.30 18.34 -0.25
C MET A 3 -26.02 18.40 0.59
N LYS A 4 -26.14 18.25 1.92
CA LYS A 4 -24.97 18.00 2.77
C LYS A 4 -24.53 16.58 2.42
N PRO A 5 -23.29 16.35 1.95
CA PRO A 5 -22.82 14.99 1.80
C PRO A 5 -22.85 14.35 3.19
N ASP A 6 -23.61 13.26 3.32
CA ASP A 6 -23.69 12.48 4.54
C ASP A 6 -22.27 12.13 4.99
N ALA A 7 -21.95 12.52 6.22
CA ALA A 7 -20.62 12.40 6.83
C ALA A 7 -20.20 10.94 7.13
N ASP A 8 -20.95 9.97 6.59
CA ASP A 8 -20.84 8.54 6.87
C ASP A 8 -20.96 7.70 5.59
N VAL A 9 -20.47 8.22 4.46
CA VAL A 9 -20.06 7.33 3.36
C VAL A 9 -18.99 6.41 3.94
N LEU A 10 -19.38 5.16 4.22
CA LEU A 10 -18.53 4.07 4.71
C LEU A 10 -17.09 4.30 4.23
N LYS A 11 -16.17 4.61 5.16
CA LYS A 11 -14.76 4.80 4.82
C LYS A 11 -14.22 3.49 4.27
N VAL A 12 -14.28 3.33 2.96
CA VAL A 12 -13.76 2.16 2.25
C VAL A 12 -12.26 2.20 2.40
N ARG A 13 -11.71 1.29 3.21
CA ARG A 13 -10.26 1.11 3.35
C ARG A 13 -9.79 -0.07 2.51
N VAL A 14 -8.56 0.02 2.03
CA VAL A 14 -7.90 -1.03 1.27
C VAL A 14 -7.14 -1.92 2.26
N ASP A 15 -7.55 -3.17 2.40
CA ASP A 15 -6.82 -4.18 3.16
C ASP A 15 -5.55 -4.61 2.39
N ILE A 16 -4.39 -4.49 3.04
CA ILE A 16 -3.09 -4.84 2.45
C ILE A 16 -2.41 -6.05 3.10
N HIS A 17 -3.09 -6.83 3.95
CA HIS A 17 -2.50 -8.04 4.55
C HIS A 17 -1.97 -9.01 3.49
N GLY A 18 -2.69 -9.18 2.38
CA GLY A 18 -2.25 -10.00 1.25
C GLY A 18 -0.93 -9.51 0.64
N LEU A 19 -0.76 -8.20 0.56
CA LEU A 19 0.48 -7.58 0.07
C LEU A 19 1.63 -7.76 1.07
N LYS A 20 1.38 -7.59 2.37
CA LYS A 20 2.39 -7.84 3.41
C LYS A 20 2.85 -9.30 3.43
N ARG A 21 1.91 -10.24 3.29
CA ARG A 21 2.23 -11.67 3.16
C ARG A 21 3.09 -11.93 1.92
N PHE A 22 2.71 -11.37 0.78
CA PHE A 22 3.51 -11.44 -0.44
C PHE A 22 4.92 -10.88 -0.22
N ALA A 23 5.06 -9.74 0.46
CA ALA A 23 6.36 -9.15 0.76
C ALA A 23 7.25 -10.08 1.61
N LEU A 24 6.69 -10.69 2.65
CA LEU A 24 7.41 -11.68 3.46
C LEU A 24 7.86 -12.89 2.63
N GLU A 25 6.98 -13.42 1.78
CA GLU A 25 7.24 -14.67 1.04
C GLU A 25 8.12 -14.48 -0.19
N LYS A 26 8.02 -13.34 -0.89
CA LYS A 26 8.56 -13.16 -2.24
C LYS A 26 9.61 -12.05 -2.36
N LEU A 27 9.73 -11.16 -1.39
CA LEU A 27 10.67 -10.03 -1.43
C LEU A 27 11.87 -10.25 -0.50
N SER A 28 12.27 -11.50 -0.24
CA SER A 28 13.42 -11.83 0.61
C SER A 28 14.75 -11.27 0.08
N SER A 29 14.92 -11.22 -1.25
CA SER A 29 16.08 -10.60 -1.93
C SER A 29 15.98 -9.08 -2.07
N ARG A 30 14.90 -8.46 -1.54
CA ARG A 30 14.57 -7.05 -1.72
C ARG A 30 14.28 -6.40 -0.37
N PRO A 31 15.28 -6.27 0.51
CA PRO A 31 15.08 -5.97 1.92
C PRO A 31 14.44 -4.59 2.14
N LEU A 32 14.79 -3.59 1.33
CA LEU A 32 14.27 -2.23 1.48
C LEU A 32 12.78 -2.14 1.12
N LEU A 33 12.39 -2.59 -0.08
CA LEU A 33 10.97 -2.64 -0.46
C LEU A 33 10.14 -3.50 0.51
N ARG A 34 10.69 -4.64 0.95
CA ARG A 34 10.02 -5.52 1.91
C ARG A 34 9.75 -4.78 3.22
N GLU A 35 10.76 -4.15 3.81
CA GLU A 35 10.63 -3.42 5.07
C GLU A 35 9.64 -2.27 4.97
N ILE A 36 9.66 -1.52 3.86
CA ILE A 36 8.70 -0.45 3.60
C ILE A 36 7.28 -1.00 3.59
N ILE A 37 6.97 -2.04 2.82
CA ILE A 37 5.62 -2.62 2.75
C ILE A 37 5.16 -3.14 4.12
N LEU A 38 6.06 -3.77 4.89
CA LEU A 38 5.72 -4.32 6.21
C LEU A 38 5.47 -3.25 7.28
N SER A 39 6.08 -2.07 7.11
CA SER A 39 5.91 -0.93 8.03
C SER A 39 4.59 -0.17 7.89
N GLU A 40 3.85 -0.42 6.80
CA GLU A 40 2.56 0.24 6.53
C GLU A 40 1.46 -0.20 7.50
N GLU A 41 0.38 0.56 7.61
CA GLU A 41 -0.83 0.08 8.31
C GLU A 41 -1.47 -1.07 7.53
N ASP A 42 -2.14 -2.01 8.21
CA ASP A 42 -2.82 -3.15 7.55
C ASP A 42 -4.00 -2.74 6.66
N SER A 43 -4.52 -1.53 6.86
CA SER A 43 -5.54 -0.94 6.02
C SER A 43 -5.20 0.50 5.70
N LEU A 44 -5.36 0.91 4.44
CA LEU A 44 -5.02 2.26 3.96
C LEU A 44 -6.23 2.96 3.37
N GLU A 45 -6.24 4.29 3.35
CA GLU A 45 -7.19 5.02 2.51
C GLU A 45 -6.88 4.74 1.02
N PRO A 46 -7.88 4.72 0.12
CA PRO A 46 -7.65 4.42 -1.29
C PRO A 46 -6.64 5.36 -1.96
N SER A 47 -6.63 6.63 -1.58
CA SER A 47 -5.66 7.62 -2.09
C SER A 47 -4.23 7.32 -1.62
N GLU A 48 -4.06 6.92 -0.36
CA GLU A 48 -2.76 6.54 0.20
C GLU A 48 -2.24 5.28 -0.49
N PHE A 49 -3.09 4.28 -0.70
CA PHE A 49 -2.74 3.06 -1.41
C PHE A 49 -2.23 3.37 -2.82
N VAL A 50 -2.95 4.18 -3.60
CA VAL A 50 -2.55 4.54 -4.97
C VAL A 50 -1.22 5.29 -4.97
N ALA A 51 -1.03 6.24 -4.04
CA ALA A 51 0.22 7.00 -3.94
C ALA A 51 1.42 6.09 -3.58
N LYS A 52 1.26 5.22 -2.59
CA LYS A 52 2.31 4.30 -2.13
C LYS A 52 2.61 3.21 -3.16
N MET A 53 1.61 2.71 -3.88
CA MET A 53 1.78 1.74 -4.96
C MET A 53 2.78 2.21 -6.02
N GLN A 54 2.70 3.48 -6.42
CA GLN A 54 3.65 4.07 -7.37
C GLN A 54 5.10 4.04 -6.84
N ILE A 55 5.28 4.25 -5.54
CA ILE A 55 6.59 4.21 -4.88
C ILE A 55 7.09 2.76 -4.82
N TRP A 56 6.26 1.81 -4.39
CA TRP A 56 6.61 0.39 -4.31
C TRP A 56 7.05 -0.18 -5.66
N LEU A 57 6.35 0.14 -6.75
CA LEU A 57 6.71 -0.30 -8.11
C LEU A 57 8.03 0.28 -8.59
N LYS A 58 8.32 1.54 -8.25
CA LYS A 58 9.61 2.19 -8.58
C LYS A 58 10.76 1.53 -7.81
N LEU A 59 10.59 1.26 -6.52
CA LEU A 59 11.58 0.56 -5.70
C LEU A 59 11.82 -0.87 -6.20
N PHE A 60 10.76 -1.60 -6.53
CA PHE A 60 10.86 -2.94 -7.12
C PHE A 60 11.68 -2.90 -8.42
N SER A 61 11.45 -1.92 -9.28
CA SER A 61 12.22 -1.76 -10.52
C SER A 61 13.67 -1.35 -10.25
N ALA A 62 13.93 -0.51 -9.25
CA ALA A 62 15.27 -0.04 -8.90
C ALA A 62 16.15 -1.16 -8.34
N GLU A 63 15.63 -1.94 -7.40
CA GLU A 63 16.36 -3.07 -6.79
C GLU A 63 16.59 -4.23 -7.78
N SER A 64 15.85 -4.29 -8.90
CA SER A 64 16.09 -5.28 -9.95
C SER A 64 17.36 -5.00 -10.78
N ARG A 65 17.90 -3.78 -10.67
CA ARG A 65 19.07 -3.32 -11.44
C ARG A 65 20.36 -3.32 -10.62
N GLY A 66 20.28 -3.66 -9.33
CA GLY A 66 21.40 -3.76 -8.41
C GLY A 66 22.00 -5.15 -8.35
#